data_AF-A0A965YFI3-F1
#
_entry.id   AF-A0A965YFI3-F1
#
_cell.length_a   1.000
_cell.length_b   1.000
_cell.length_c   1.000
_cell.angle_alpha   90.00
_cell.angle_beta   90.00
_cell.angle_gamma   90.00
#
_symmetry.space_group_name_H-M   'P 1'
#
loop_
_entity.id
_entity.type
_entity.pdbx_description
1 polymer ?
#
loop_
_entity_poly.entity_id
_entity_poly.type
_entity_poly.pdbx_seq_one_letter_code
_entity_poly.pdbx_strand_id
1 'polypeptide(L)'
;MNSDIRLVIGFWDHPKIVKLERRTGLEGVKSLLILWQWVAQCRPNGYLLGTDREDIEIASRWHGEDGKFASVLEDLRLIDPLEDGNGYKIHDWEEHNPWASGAQQREDEARFSSLKRYNREAYEELVSRGIKAISKEDYLKLKMGDPMGTHRVPNGSSNAPSPSPSPSPSPS
;
A
#
# COMPACT_ATOMS: atom_id res chain seq x y z
N MET A 1 3.41 -1.69 2.12
CA MET A 1 3.98 -1.92 0.77
C MET A 1 3.47 -3.25 0.23
N ASN A 2 2.98 -3.26 -1.01
CA ASN A 2 2.48 -4.50 -1.64
C ASN A 2 3.63 -5.48 -1.91
N SER A 3 3.43 -6.74 -1.57
CA SER A 3 4.39 -7.84 -1.77
C SER A 3 4.23 -8.55 -3.10
N ASP A 4 3.03 -8.48 -3.69
CA ASP A 4 2.61 -9.28 -4.83
C ASP A 4 1.52 -8.57 -5.64
N ILE A 5 1.31 -9.08 -6.86
CA ILE A 5 0.20 -8.72 -7.76
C ILE A 5 -0.46 -10.01 -8.26
N ARG A 6 -1.74 -9.92 -8.60
CA ARG A 6 -2.49 -11.05 -9.16
C ARG A 6 -2.34 -11.05 -10.68
N LEU A 7 -1.99 -12.21 -11.21
CA LEU A 7 -2.08 -12.51 -12.62
C LEU A 7 -3.17 -13.55 -12.85
N VAL A 8 -4.05 -13.29 -13.80
CA VAL A 8 -5.08 -14.24 -14.21
C VAL A 8 -4.42 -15.45 -14.89
N ILE A 9 -4.96 -16.65 -14.67
CA ILE A 9 -4.37 -17.91 -15.18
C ILE A 9 -4.24 -17.88 -16.71
N GLY A 10 -5.21 -17.30 -17.42
CA GLY A 10 -5.21 -17.14 -18.88
C GLY A 10 -4.46 -15.91 -19.38
N PHE A 11 -3.51 -15.36 -18.62
CA PHE A 11 -2.77 -14.15 -19.00
C PHE A 11 -2.13 -14.26 -20.39
N TRP A 12 -1.47 -15.37 -20.68
CA TRP A 12 -0.75 -15.58 -21.94
C TRP A 12 -1.69 -15.73 -23.15
N ASP A 13 -2.88 -16.27 -22.94
CA ASP A 13 -3.89 -16.48 -23.99
C ASP A 13 -4.80 -15.26 -24.20
N HIS A 14 -4.72 -14.26 -23.33
CA HIS A 14 -5.59 -13.10 -23.38
C HIS A 14 -5.34 -12.30 -24.68
N PRO A 15 -6.37 -11.94 -25.47
CA PRO A 15 -6.18 -11.32 -26.78
C PRO A 15 -5.36 -10.02 -26.77
N LYS A 16 -5.44 -9.20 -25.70
CA LYS A 16 -4.59 -8.00 -25.56
C LYS A 16 -3.11 -8.37 -25.40
N ILE A 17 -2.79 -9.44 -24.67
CA ILE A 17 -1.40 -9.87 -24.41
C ILE A 17 -0.79 -10.49 -25.66
N VAL A 18 -1.53 -11.33 -26.37
CA VAL A 18 -1.10 -11.87 -27.68
C VAL A 18 -0.86 -10.75 -28.69
N LYS A 19 -1.72 -9.72 -28.73
CA LYS A 19 -1.53 -8.55 -29.61
C LYS A 19 -0.33 -7.71 -29.18
N LEU A 20 -0.08 -7.54 -27.89
CA LEU A 20 1.10 -6.85 -27.37
C LEU A 20 2.36 -7.57 -27.83
N GLU A 21 2.48 -8.87 -27.58
CA GLU A 21 3.63 -9.68 -28.00
C GLU A 21 3.90 -9.55 -29.51
N ARG A 22 2.85 -9.60 -30.34
CA ARG A 22 3.01 -9.45 -31.81
C ARG A 22 3.53 -8.08 -32.22
N ARG A 23 3.25 -7.01 -31.47
CA ARG A 23 3.62 -5.62 -31.81
C ARG A 23 4.96 -5.20 -31.23
N THR A 24 5.34 -5.75 -30.08
CA THR A 24 6.52 -5.32 -29.30
C THR A 24 7.50 -6.45 -29.00
N GLY A 25 7.19 -7.69 -29.40
CA GLY A 25 7.91 -8.88 -28.97
C GLY A 25 7.65 -9.25 -27.51
N LEU A 26 8.29 -10.33 -27.06
CA LEU A 26 8.27 -10.77 -25.66
C LEU A 26 8.81 -9.71 -24.69
N GLU A 27 9.67 -8.81 -25.18
CA GLU A 27 10.15 -7.69 -24.39
C GLU A 27 9.02 -6.80 -23.87
N GLY A 28 8.04 -6.46 -24.71
CA GLY A 28 6.91 -5.64 -24.26
C GLY A 28 6.01 -6.37 -23.25
N VAL A 29 5.84 -7.69 -23.38
CA VAL A 29 5.10 -8.47 -22.38
C VAL A 29 5.85 -8.46 -21.03
N LYS A 30 7.17 -8.61 -21.04
CA LYS A 30 8.02 -8.44 -19.85
C LYS A 30 7.88 -7.04 -19.26
N SER A 31 7.95 -6.00 -20.09
CA SER A 31 7.83 -4.61 -19.66
C SER A 31 6.46 -4.30 -19.04
N LEU A 32 5.37 -4.89 -19.55
CA LEU A 32 4.04 -4.79 -18.94
C LEU A 32 4.02 -5.36 -17.52
N LEU A 33 4.60 -6.55 -17.32
CA LEU A 33 4.66 -7.17 -16.00
C LEU A 33 5.53 -6.35 -15.02
N ILE A 34 6.61 -5.73 -15.51
CA ILE A 34 7.46 -4.83 -14.71
C ILE A 34 6.68 -3.56 -14.35
N LEU A 35 5.96 -2.97 -15.31
CA LEU A 35 5.11 -1.81 -15.08
C LEU A 35 4.09 -2.11 -13.98
N TRP A 36 3.37 -3.22 -14.04
CA TRP A 36 2.38 -3.59 -13.01
C TRP A 36 3.00 -3.78 -11.62
N GLN A 37 4.21 -4.32 -11.53
CA GLN A 37 4.93 -4.41 -10.27
C GLN A 37 5.30 -3.01 -9.74
N TRP A 38 5.79 -2.13 -10.61
CA TRP A 38 6.08 -0.75 -10.25
C TRP A 38 4.81 -0.01 -9.79
N VAL A 39 3.68 -0.18 -10.48
CA VAL A 39 2.39 0.38 -10.08
C VAL A 39 1.99 -0.11 -8.68
N ALA A 40 2.04 -1.42 -8.42
CA ALA A 40 1.70 -1.95 -7.11
C ALA A 40 2.57 -1.38 -5.97
N GLN A 41 3.82 -1.02 -6.25
CA GLN A 41 4.75 -0.47 -5.26
C GLN A 41 4.61 1.04 -5.08
N CYS A 42 4.50 1.78 -6.19
CA CYS A 42 4.64 3.24 -6.22
C CYS A 42 3.31 3.97 -6.42
N ARG A 43 2.33 3.34 -7.05
CA ARG A 43 1.02 3.90 -7.40
C ARG A 43 -0.08 2.85 -7.17
N PRO A 44 -0.25 2.37 -5.92
CA PRO A 44 -1.04 1.18 -5.62
C PRO A 44 -2.49 1.28 -6.10
N ASN A 45 -3.08 2.47 -6.14
CA ASN A 45 -4.44 2.73 -6.64
C ASN A 45 -4.58 2.61 -8.18
N GLY A 46 -3.49 2.39 -8.91
CA GLY A 46 -3.50 2.24 -10.37
C GLY A 46 -3.48 3.57 -11.15
N TYR A 47 -3.50 4.72 -10.48
CA TYR A 47 -3.45 6.03 -11.11
C TYR A 47 -2.01 6.55 -11.22
N LEU A 48 -1.61 6.86 -12.44
CA LEU A 48 -0.30 7.36 -12.82
C LEU A 48 -0.40 8.86 -13.10
N LEU A 49 -0.71 9.62 -12.05
CA LEU A 49 -0.91 11.07 -12.15
C LEU A 49 0.40 11.77 -12.50
N GLY A 50 0.34 12.68 -13.47
CA GLY A 50 1.48 13.49 -13.91
C GLY A 50 2.60 12.70 -14.59
N THR A 51 2.34 11.46 -15.03
CA THR A 51 3.29 10.68 -15.82
C THR A 51 2.97 10.79 -17.31
N ASP A 52 3.98 10.99 -18.14
CA ASP A 52 3.83 10.92 -19.59
C ASP A 52 4.18 9.52 -20.16
N ARG A 53 4.27 9.42 -21.49
CA ARG A 53 4.61 8.15 -22.16
C ARG A 53 6.05 7.71 -21.89
N GLU A 54 6.99 8.66 -21.79
CA GLU A 54 8.39 8.37 -21.50
C GLU A 54 8.53 7.83 -20.09
N ASP A 55 7.85 8.44 -19.11
CA ASP A 55 7.79 7.95 -17.73
C ASP A 55 7.28 6.51 -17.64
N ILE A 56 6.24 6.16 -18.42
CA ILE A 56 5.70 4.79 -18.48
C ILE A 56 6.76 3.82 -19.01
N GLU A 57 7.46 4.18 -20.09
CA GLU A 57 8.48 3.33 -20.69
C GLU A 57 9.67 3.13 -19.75
N ILE A 58 10.11 4.18 -19.06
CA ILE A 58 11.14 4.11 -18.01
C ILE A 58 10.69 3.20 -16.86
N ALA A 59 9.48 3.40 -16.33
CA ALA A 59 8.93 2.58 -15.24
C ALA A 59 8.80 1.10 -15.63
N SER A 60 8.51 0.84 -16.91
CA SER A 60 8.38 -0.51 -17.47
C SER A 60 9.70 -1.17 -17.87
N ARG A 61 10.83 -0.44 -17.82
CA ARG A 61 12.14 -0.86 -18.33
C ARG A 61 12.07 -1.35 -19.80
N TRP A 62 11.40 -0.57 -20.63
CA TRP A 62 11.37 -0.78 -22.08
C TRP A 62 12.70 -0.37 -22.71
N HIS A 63 13.25 -1.19 -23.61
CA HIS A 63 14.49 -0.89 -24.36
C HIS A 63 14.33 -0.98 -25.88
N GLY A 64 13.09 -1.11 -26.37
CA GLY A 64 12.80 -1.06 -27.80
C GLY A 64 12.67 0.38 -28.31
N GLU A 65 11.88 0.55 -29.38
CA GLU A 65 11.66 1.85 -30.00
C GLU A 65 10.89 2.80 -29.07
N ASP A 66 11.41 4.02 -28.90
CA ASP A 66 10.86 5.06 -28.04
C ASP A 66 9.38 5.37 -28.39
N GLY A 67 8.54 5.44 -27.37
CA GLY A 67 7.10 5.74 -27.48
C GLY A 67 6.25 4.59 -28.04
N LYS A 68 6.86 3.53 -28.58
CA LYS A 68 6.15 2.40 -29.16
C LYS A 68 5.41 1.60 -28.11
N PHE A 69 6.04 1.33 -26.97
CA PHE A 69 5.44 0.50 -25.94
C PHE A 69 4.23 1.20 -25.32
N ALA A 70 4.40 2.46 -24.91
CA ALA A 70 3.30 3.25 -24.35
C ALA A 70 2.13 3.38 -25.34
N SER A 71 2.41 3.68 -26.62
CA SER A 71 1.37 3.77 -27.65
C SER A 71 0.62 2.44 -27.85
N VAL A 72 1.32 1.30 -27.81
CA VAL A 72 0.68 -0.01 -27.94
C VAL A 72 -0.17 -0.35 -26.71
N LEU A 73 0.25 0.05 -25.50
CA LEU A 73 -0.56 -0.14 -24.29
C LEU A 73 -1.87 0.65 -24.36
N GLU A 74 -1.82 1.89 -24.82
CA GLU A 74 -3.01 2.74 -25.01
C GLU A 74 -3.96 2.14 -26.06
N ASP A 75 -3.42 1.79 -27.25
CA ASP A 75 -4.19 1.15 -28.34
C ASP A 75 -4.93 -0.10 -27.88
N LEU A 76 -4.28 -0.90 -27.02
CA LEU A 76 -4.83 -2.16 -26.53
C LEU A 76 -5.70 -1.98 -25.28
N ARG A 77 -5.88 -0.76 -24.77
CA ARG A 77 -6.60 -0.48 -23.52
C ARG A 77 -6.01 -1.30 -22.37
N LEU A 78 -4.69 -1.35 -22.28
CA LEU A 78 -3.95 -1.87 -21.12
C LEU A 78 -3.63 -0.72 -20.14
N ILE A 79 -3.56 0.50 -20.66
CA ILE A 79 -3.64 1.75 -19.92
C ILE A 79 -4.70 2.64 -20.57
N ASP A 80 -5.27 3.55 -19.79
CA ASP A 80 -6.20 4.57 -20.27
C ASP A 80 -5.65 5.96 -19.93
N PRO A 81 -5.65 6.93 -20.86
CA PRO A 81 -5.40 8.32 -20.52
C PRO A 81 -6.50 8.85 -19.59
N LEU A 82 -6.13 9.75 -18.67
CA LEU A 82 -7.09 10.44 -17.81
C LEU A 82 -7.84 11.52 -18.58
N GLU A 83 -9.07 11.81 -18.16
CA GLU A 83 -9.96 12.78 -18.83
C GLU A 83 -9.39 14.20 -18.83
N ASP A 84 -8.64 14.56 -17.78
CA ASP A 84 -7.95 15.84 -17.64
C ASP A 84 -6.63 15.91 -18.44
N GLY A 85 -6.25 14.82 -19.11
CA GLY A 85 -4.98 14.68 -19.84
C GLY A 85 -3.74 14.61 -18.95
N ASN A 86 -3.89 14.59 -17.62
CA ASN A 86 -2.77 14.68 -16.68
C ASN A 86 -2.29 13.29 -16.19
N GLY A 87 -2.04 12.41 -17.16
CA GLY A 87 -1.47 11.08 -16.93
C GLY A 87 -2.40 9.94 -17.34
N TYR A 88 -2.17 8.78 -16.74
CA TYR A 88 -2.80 7.53 -17.13
C TYR A 88 -3.36 6.76 -15.93
N LYS A 89 -4.16 5.73 -16.21
CA LYS A 89 -4.49 4.67 -15.26
C LYS A 89 -4.26 3.31 -15.88
N ILE A 90 -3.89 2.33 -15.06
CA ILE A 90 -3.89 0.93 -15.50
C ILE A 90 -5.34 0.46 -15.66
N HIS A 91 -5.66 -0.08 -16.83
CA HIS A 91 -7.02 -0.54 -17.14
C HIS A 91 -7.44 -1.67 -16.21
N ASP A 92 -8.65 -1.59 -15.65
CA ASP A 92 -9.25 -2.55 -14.71
C ASP A 92 -8.35 -2.96 -13.54
N TRP A 93 -7.47 -2.06 -13.09
CA TRP A 93 -6.51 -2.38 -12.04
C TRP A 93 -7.16 -2.76 -10.71
N GLU A 94 -8.11 -1.95 -10.24
CA GLU A 94 -8.79 -2.19 -8.97
C GLU A 94 -9.60 -3.49 -8.98
N GLU A 95 -10.21 -3.84 -10.11
CA GLU A 95 -10.96 -5.10 -10.28
C GLU A 95 -10.05 -6.32 -10.18
N HIS A 96 -8.89 -6.30 -10.87
CA HIS A 96 -7.97 -7.43 -10.89
C HIS A 96 -7.05 -7.48 -9.65
N ASN A 97 -6.73 -6.33 -9.07
CA ASN A 97 -5.80 -6.18 -7.95
C ASN A 97 -6.40 -5.36 -6.80
N PRO A 98 -7.58 -5.73 -6.25
CA PRO A 98 -8.26 -4.97 -5.20
C PRO A 98 -7.41 -4.92 -3.93
N TRP A 99 -6.61 -5.97 -3.68
CA TRP A 99 -5.67 -5.96 -2.58
C TRP A 99 -4.60 -4.89 -2.78
N ALA A 100 -3.97 -4.81 -3.96
CA ALA A 100 -2.95 -3.79 -4.20
C ALA A 100 -3.55 -2.37 -4.15
N SER A 101 -4.73 -2.17 -4.76
CA SER A 101 -5.46 -0.89 -4.80
C SER A 101 -5.79 -0.36 -3.41
N GLY A 102 -6.38 -1.21 -2.56
CA GLY A 102 -6.77 -0.83 -1.20
C GLY A 102 -5.62 -0.73 -0.20
N ALA A 103 -4.35 -0.85 -0.61
CA ALA A 103 -3.23 -0.91 0.33
C ALA A 103 -3.14 0.33 1.24
N GLN A 104 -3.27 1.53 0.68
CA GLN A 104 -3.22 2.77 1.46
C GLN A 104 -4.37 2.85 2.46
N GLN A 105 -5.60 2.58 2.01
CA GLN A 105 -6.78 2.58 2.87
C GLN A 105 -6.63 1.59 4.03
N ARG A 106 -6.18 0.36 3.75
CA ARG A 106 -5.95 -0.65 4.79
C ARG A 106 -4.88 -0.22 5.79
N GLU A 107 -3.80 0.41 5.32
CA GLU A 107 -2.77 0.93 6.23
C GLU A 107 -3.32 2.06 7.13
N ASP A 108 -4.16 2.94 6.58
CA ASP A 108 -4.81 4.03 7.32
C ASP A 108 -5.84 3.50 8.34
N GLU A 109 -6.62 2.48 7.97
CA GLU A 109 -7.55 1.77 8.87
C GLU A 109 -6.80 0.99 9.98
N ALA A 110 -5.65 0.39 9.66
CA ALA A 110 -4.80 -0.29 10.64
C ALA A 110 -4.16 0.69 11.62
N ARG A 111 -3.73 1.86 11.14
CA ARG A 111 -3.24 2.96 12.00
C ARG A 111 -4.35 3.49 12.89
N PHE A 112 -5.55 3.70 12.35
CA PHE A 112 -6.73 4.07 13.13
C PHE A 112 -7.06 3.05 14.21
N SER A 113 -7.08 1.76 13.87
CA SER A 113 -7.33 0.68 14.82
C SER A 113 -6.26 0.60 15.91
N SER A 114 -5.00 0.91 15.56
CA SER A 114 -3.89 0.97 16.51
C SER A 114 -4.03 2.14 17.49
N LEU A 115 -4.64 3.25 17.07
CA LEU A 115 -4.87 4.42 17.94
C LEU A 115 -5.63 4.04 19.21
N LYS A 116 -6.57 3.10 19.13
CA LYS A 116 -7.30 2.53 20.29
C LYS A 116 -6.39 2.06 21.44
N ARG A 117 -5.15 1.66 21.14
CA ARG A 117 -4.15 1.21 22.12
C ARG A 117 -3.31 2.36 22.68
N TYR A 118 -3.05 3.39 21.89
CA TYR A 118 -2.10 4.46 22.23
C TYR A 118 -2.79 5.74 22.73
N ASN A 119 -3.97 6.07 22.21
CA ASN A 119 -4.75 7.24 22.58
C ASN A 119 -6.24 6.90 22.45
N ARG A 120 -6.83 6.41 23.55
CA ARG A 120 -8.21 5.89 23.55
C ARG A 120 -9.23 7.01 23.36
N GLU A 121 -9.01 8.15 23.99
CA GLU A 121 -9.90 9.31 23.93
C GLU A 121 -9.99 9.84 22.50
N ALA A 122 -8.85 10.08 21.84
CA ALA A 122 -8.85 10.49 20.44
C ALA A 122 -9.51 9.45 19.52
N TYR A 123 -9.31 8.16 19.79
CA TYR A 123 -9.99 7.10 19.04
C TYR A 123 -11.52 7.20 19.18
N GLU A 124 -12.04 7.35 20.40
CA GLU A 124 -13.48 7.45 20.65
C GLU A 124 -14.09 8.72 20.06
N GLU A 125 -13.39 9.85 20.13
CA GLU A 125 -13.80 11.10 19.48
C GLU A 125 -13.93 10.93 17.96
N LEU A 126 -12.90 10.37 17.32
CA LEU A 126 -12.91 10.14 15.87
C LEU A 126 -14.01 9.14 15.47
N VAL A 127 -14.25 8.09 16.26
CA VAL A 127 -15.37 7.15 16.04
C VAL A 127 -16.71 7.88 16.15
N SER A 128 -16.91 8.75 17.15
CA SER A 128 -18.15 9.54 17.31
C SER A 128 -18.44 10.45 16.11
N ARG A 129 -17.38 10.87 15.41
CA ARG A 129 -17.43 11.68 14.18
C ARG A 129 -17.56 10.82 12.91
N GLY A 130 -17.66 9.50 13.05
CA GLY A 130 -17.80 8.55 11.94
C GLY A 130 -16.51 8.26 11.17
N ILE A 131 -15.34 8.67 11.68
CA ILE A 131 -14.04 8.45 11.04
C ILE A 131 -13.59 7.00 11.29
N LYS A 132 -13.11 6.33 10.24
CA LYS A 132 -12.69 4.91 10.28
C LYS A 132 -11.25 4.67 9.83
N ALA A 133 -10.58 5.71 9.34
CA ALA A 133 -9.21 5.65 8.83
C ALA A 133 -8.52 7.00 9.11
N ILE A 134 -7.22 6.99 9.39
CA ILE A 134 -6.43 8.20 9.60
C ILE A 134 -5.10 8.13 8.85
N SER A 135 -4.65 9.28 8.36
CA SER A 135 -3.37 9.41 7.68
C SER A 135 -2.22 9.08 8.63
N LYS A 136 -1.05 8.79 8.07
CA LYS A 136 0.17 8.56 8.86
C LYS A 136 0.55 9.80 9.68
N GLU A 137 0.40 10.98 9.08
CA GLU A 137 0.72 12.27 9.69
C GLU A 137 -0.17 12.53 10.91
N ASP A 138 -1.48 12.35 10.77
CA ASP A 138 -2.43 12.55 11.87
C ASP A 138 -2.24 11.51 12.97
N TYR A 139 -2.00 10.25 12.59
CA TYR A 139 -1.65 9.20 13.55
C TYR A 139 -0.39 9.57 14.36
N LEU A 140 0.66 10.09 13.72
CA LEU A 140 1.88 10.50 14.41
C LEU A 140 1.64 11.70 15.34
N LYS A 141 0.86 12.70 14.91
CA LYS A 141 0.48 13.84 15.77
C LYS A 141 -0.27 13.38 17.03
N LEU A 142 -1.24 12.48 16.87
CA LEU A 142 -2.03 11.94 17.98
C LEU A 142 -1.21 10.99 18.89
N LYS A 143 -0.16 10.38 18.36
CA LYS A 143 0.75 9.49 19.10
C LYS A 143 1.87 10.25 19.84
N MET A 144 2.38 11.34 19.27
CA MET A 144 3.48 12.15 19.84
C MET A 144 2.99 13.19 20.86
N GLY A 145 1.68 13.36 21.02
CA GLY A 145 1.06 14.32 21.94
C GLY A 145 1.06 13.93 23.42
N ASP A 146 1.44 12.70 23.77
CA ASP A 146 1.50 12.24 25.18
C ASP A 146 2.82 11.51 25.47
N PRO A 147 3.67 12.01 26.39
CA PRO A 147 4.77 11.21 26.91
C PRO A 147 4.21 10.02 27.67
N MET A 148 4.70 8.84 27.31
CA MET A 148 4.26 7.57 27.86
C MET A 148 4.36 7.55 29.39
N GLY A 149 3.23 7.34 30.07
CA GLY A 149 3.24 6.60 31.33
C GLY A 149 3.64 5.16 31.04
N THR A 150 4.94 4.86 31.09
CA THR A 150 5.50 3.50 30.97
C THR A 150 5.15 2.64 32.19
N HIS A 151 3.90 2.59 32.64
CA HIS A 151 3.46 1.61 33.64
C HIS A 151 1.94 1.49 33.55
N ARG A 152 1.44 0.43 32.91
CA ARG A 152 0.13 -0.08 33.31
C ARG A 152 0.32 -0.66 34.71
N VAL A 153 -0.29 -0.01 35.70
CA VAL A 153 -0.48 -0.64 37.01
C VAL A 153 -1.21 -1.96 36.76
N PRO A 154 -0.70 -3.12 37.23
CA PRO A 154 -1.39 -4.38 37.06
C PRO A 154 -2.80 -4.24 37.64
N ASN A 155 -3.83 -4.45 36.80
CA ASN A 155 -5.21 -4.43 37.26
C ASN A 155 -5.51 -5.79 37.89
N GLY A 156 -5.03 -5.98 39.11
CA GLY A 156 -5.20 -7.20 39.89
C GLY A 156 -4.13 -7.35 40.96
N SER A 157 -4.57 -7.71 42.17
CA SER A 157 -3.69 -8.13 43.26
C SER A 157 -2.79 -9.28 42.77
N SER A 158 -1.48 -9.19 43.00
CA SER A 158 -0.57 -10.30 42.76
C SER A 158 -1.03 -11.52 43.55
N ASN A 159 -1.39 -12.60 42.85
CA ASN A 159 -1.70 -13.91 43.46
C ASN A 159 -0.43 -14.74 43.72
N ALA A 160 0.76 -14.18 43.46
CA ALA A 160 2.02 -14.88 43.70
C ALA A 160 2.42 -14.76 45.18
N PRO A 161 2.67 -15.87 45.89
CA PRO A 161 3.16 -15.84 47.26
C PRO A 161 4.55 -15.20 47.31
N SER A 162 4.79 -14.35 48.32
CA SER A 162 6.09 -13.70 48.53
C SER A 162 7.18 -14.75 48.79
N PRO A 163 8.35 -14.66 48.12
CA PRO A 163 9.47 -15.53 48.44
C PRO A 163 9.98 -15.22 49.86
N SER A 164 10.03 -16.23 50.71
CA SER A 164 10.71 -16.19 52.01
C SER A 164 12.11 -16.82 51.88
N PRO A 165 13.13 -16.37 52.64
CA PRO A 165 13.14 -15.28 53.61
C PRO A 165 13.72 -13.97 53.04
N SER A 166 13.30 -12.85 53.64
CA SER A 166 13.86 -11.52 53.39
C SER A 166 15.33 -11.45 53.81
N PRO A 167 16.22 -10.76 53.06
CA PRO A 167 17.58 -10.53 53.50
C PRO A 167 17.57 -9.64 54.76
N SER A 168 17.99 -10.20 55.90
CA SER A 168 18.25 -9.44 57.12
C SER A 168 19.42 -8.47 56.89
N PRO A 169 19.33 -7.21 57.35
CA PRO A 169 20.48 -6.32 57.32
C PRO A 169 21.38 -6.52 58.55
N SER A 170 22.63 -6.06 58.37
CA SER A 170 23.60 -5.57 59.37
C SER A 170 24.64 -6.58 59.91
N PRO A 171 25.83 -6.15 60.42
CA PRO A 171 26.21 -4.78 60.81
C PRO A 171 27.65 -4.29 60.47
N SER A 172 27.86 -3.00 60.80
CA SER A 172 29.09 -2.21 61.06
C SER A 172 30.07 -1.89 59.94
#